data_AF-A0AA36B0P1-F1
#
_entry.id   AF-A0AA36B0P1-F1
#
_cell.length_a   1.000
_cell.length_b   1.000
_cell.length_c   1.000
_cell.angle_alpha   90.00
_cell.angle_beta   90.00
_cell.angle_gamma   90.00
#
_symmetry.space_group_name_H-M   'P 1'
#
loop_
_entity.id
_entity.type
_entity.pdbx_description
1 polymer ?
#
loop_
_entity_poly.entity_id
_entity_poly.type
_entity_poly.pdbx_seq_one_letter_code
_entity_poly.pdbx_strand_id
1 'polypeptide(L)'
;MSSLEERREARRRKRMQEESEAASETVEEDTTSRRSRRRQVEEESAPEPQEDSRRSRRRRGGDDREAPAEETSQEDDAAAAEERRRKEEEDAAAAAAAAEAAAAEEEKRRQENEERRKKEAEERERREAEEAQRKIEEEQRAAENAVRRQAEEEQQKKEEEERKKREAEERRKREEEEREEAERKKRQEEKLIMQKAAEDLKNEAKRKAEEKERFICERVEPLITEGLNEAQLQDLVKKLHAKTAELEEEVYDCEFKIRRQEFEINDLTIKVNDTRGKFVKPVLKKVSKTEAKLAKLERKKAENFRPTLKSTHESQKEEDGAAEE
;
A
#
# COMPACT_ATOMS: atom_id res chain seq x y z
N MET A 1 -17.55 14.95 39.34
CA MET A 1 -17.62 13.52 39.03
C MET A 1 -18.08 13.21 37.59
N SER A 2 -18.63 14.18 36.84
CA SER A 2 -19.16 14.01 35.47
C SER A 2 -18.16 13.55 34.39
N SER A 3 -16.88 13.98 34.47
CA SER A 3 -15.94 13.83 33.36
C SER A 3 -15.39 12.41 33.15
N LEU A 4 -15.40 11.56 34.20
CA LEU A 4 -15.00 10.15 34.08
C LEU A 4 -16.12 9.29 33.49
N GLU A 5 -17.37 9.65 33.76
CA GLU A 5 -18.55 8.96 33.26
C GLU A 5 -18.79 9.31 31.78
N GLU A 6 -18.62 10.58 31.40
CA GLU A 6 -18.59 11.02 30.00
C GLU A 6 -17.50 10.33 29.18
N ARG A 7 -16.30 10.14 29.75
CA ARG A 7 -15.20 9.41 29.08
C ARG A 7 -15.50 7.92 28.91
N ARG A 8 -16.24 7.32 29.84
CA ARG A 8 -16.69 5.91 29.72
C ARG A 8 -17.78 5.78 28.67
N GLU A 9 -18.72 6.73 28.64
CA GLU A 9 -19.80 6.74 27.66
C GLU A 9 -19.31 7.00 26.24
N ALA A 10 -18.32 7.90 26.06
CA ALA A 10 -17.67 8.14 24.78
C ALA A 10 -16.95 6.89 24.23
N ARG A 11 -16.28 6.12 25.11
CA ARG A 11 -15.66 4.84 24.73
C ARG A 11 -16.69 3.79 24.33
N ARG A 12 -17.85 3.77 24.99
CA ARG A 12 -18.95 2.85 24.65
C ARG A 12 -19.58 3.20 23.29
N ARG A 13 -19.78 4.49 23.00
CA ARG A 13 -20.28 4.96 21.69
C ARG A 13 -19.30 4.66 20.56
N LYS A 14 -17.99 4.80 20.80
CA LYS A 14 -16.96 4.46 19.80
C LYS A 14 -16.97 2.98 19.44
N ARG A 15 -17.11 2.07 20.41
CA ARG A 15 -17.26 0.63 20.13
C ARG A 15 -18.51 0.29 19.34
N MET A 16 -19.65 0.92 19.68
CA MET A 16 -20.90 0.70 18.94
C MET A 16 -20.79 1.18 17.49
N GLN A 17 -20.05 2.26 17.23
CA GLN A 17 -19.77 2.72 15.86
C GLN A 17 -18.85 1.75 15.12
N GLU A 18 -17.75 1.31 15.74
CA GLU A 18 -16.82 0.32 15.16
C GLU A 18 -17.53 -1.01 14.85
N GLU A 19 -18.44 -1.47 15.72
CA GLU A 19 -19.26 -2.67 15.48
C GLU A 19 -20.28 -2.47 14.35
N SER A 20 -20.84 -1.26 14.21
CA SER A 20 -21.77 -0.94 13.11
C SER A 20 -21.07 -0.82 11.74
N GLU A 21 -19.84 -0.30 11.73
CA GLU A 21 -19.01 -0.20 10.53
C GLU A 21 -18.53 -1.59 10.09
N ALA A 22 -18.09 -2.43 11.03
CA ALA A 22 -17.74 -3.83 10.75
C ALA A 22 -18.94 -4.65 10.24
N ALA A 23 -20.16 -4.39 10.74
CA ALA A 23 -21.37 -5.02 10.22
C ALA A 23 -21.69 -4.57 8.79
N SER A 24 -21.39 -3.32 8.41
CA SER A 24 -21.61 -2.80 7.06
C SER A 24 -20.61 -3.34 6.02
N GLU A 25 -19.36 -3.60 6.42
CA GLU A 25 -18.35 -4.22 5.52
C GLU A 25 -18.70 -5.68 5.15
N THR A 26 -19.38 -6.42 6.04
CA THR A 26 -19.76 -7.82 5.76
C THR A 26 -20.93 -8.00 4.78
N VAL A 27 -21.63 -6.92 4.41
CA VAL A 27 -22.78 -6.98 3.49
C VAL A 27 -22.39 -6.71 2.03
N GLU A 28 -21.23 -6.10 1.77
CA GLU A 28 -20.79 -5.81 0.39
C GLU A 28 -20.07 -6.99 -0.30
N GLU A 29 -19.47 -7.93 0.45
CA GLU A 29 -18.76 -9.07 -0.16
C GLU A 29 -19.67 -10.20 -0.69
N ASP A 30 -20.97 -10.19 -0.36
CA ASP A 30 -21.90 -11.29 -0.71
C ASP A 30 -22.73 -11.04 -1.98
N THR A 31 -22.51 -9.93 -2.71
CA THR A 31 -23.32 -9.59 -3.91
C THR A 31 -22.64 -9.83 -5.27
N THR A 32 -21.37 -10.27 -5.31
CA THR A 32 -20.65 -10.48 -6.59
C THR A 32 -20.56 -11.94 -7.04
N SER A 33 -21.08 -12.90 -6.28
CA SER A 33 -21.01 -14.33 -6.61
C SER A 33 -22.39 -14.97 -6.78
N ARG A 34 -23.20 -14.52 -7.74
CA ARG A 34 -24.43 -15.25 -8.18
C ARG A 34 -25.14 -14.69 -9.42
N ARG A 35 -24.47 -14.54 -10.57
CA ARG A 35 -25.21 -14.57 -11.87
C ARG A 35 -24.39 -14.93 -13.10
N SER A 36 -23.66 -16.04 -13.05
CA SER A 36 -23.20 -16.72 -14.25
C SER A 36 -23.50 -18.22 -14.11
N ARG A 37 -24.57 -18.66 -14.77
CA ARG A 37 -24.79 -20.00 -15.37
C ARG A 37 -26.28 -20.21 -15.67
N ARG A 38 -26.52 -20.86 -16.83
CA ARG A 38 -27.79 -21.44 -17.38
C ARG A 38 -28.45 -20.51 -18.42
N ARG A 39 -28.66 -20.83 -19.69
CA ARG A 39 -28.78 -22.07 -20.53
C ARG A 39 -28.49 -21.64 -22.00
N GLN A 40 -27.73 -22.38 -22.82
CA GLN A 40 -28.19 -23.29 -23.91
C GLN A 40 -29.41 -22.76 -24.70
N VAL A 41 -29.41 -22.68 -26.04
CA VAL A 41 -29.52 -23.77 -27.02
C VAL A 41 -29.37 -23.21 -28.47
N GLU A 42 -28.72 -24.00 -29.35
CA GLU A 42 -28.75 -24.05 -30.85
C GLU A 42 -28.27 -22.82 -31.66
N GLU A 43 -27.49 -22.95 -32.73
CA GLU A 43 -27.77 -23.75 -33.93
C GLU A 43 -26.46 -24.17 -34.66
N GLU A 44 -26.39 -25.44 -35.06
CA GLU A 44 -25.34 -26.05 -35.89
C GLU A 44 -25.47 -25.62 -37.36
N SER A 45 -24.36 -25.56 -38.11
CA SER A 45 -24.20 -26.38 -39.34
C SER A 45 -22.88 -26.05 -40.06
N ALA A 46 -21.96 -27.02 -40.01
CA ALA A 46 -21.03 -27.37 -41.08
C ALA A 46 -20.82 -28.89 -40.96
N PRO A 47 -20.67 -29.64 -42.07
CA PRO A 47 -19.29 -29.97 -42.48
C PRO A 47 -19.08 -30.24 -43.99
N GLU A 48 -17.82 -30.21 -44.40
CA GLU A 48 -17.24 -30.86 -45.60
C GLU A 48 -16.71 -32.27 -45.25
N PRO A 49 -16.04 -33.06 -46.14
CA PRO A 49 -16.23 -33.36 -47.57
C PRO A 49 -16.19 -34.89 -47.85
N GLN A 50 -16.36 -35.33 -49.12
CA GLN A 50 -15.48 -36.30 -49.85
C GLN A 50 -16.17 -37.04 -51.01
N GLU A 51 -15.37 -37.27 -52.05
CA GLU A 51 -15.60 -38.00 -53.29
C GLU A 51 -15.68 -39.52 -53.07
N ASP A 52 -16.41 -40.28 -53.89
CA ASP A 52 -15.81 -41.28 -54.79
C ASP A 52 -16.82 -42.01 -55.71
N SER A 53 -16.23 -42.64 -56.71
CA SER A 53 -16.71 -43.18 -57.97
C SER A 53 -17.52 -44.50 -57.98
N ARG A 54 -18.16 -44.75 -59.14
CA ARG A 54 -18.41 -46.05 -59.85
C ARG A 54 -19.86 -46.57 -59.97
N ARG A 55 -20.32 -46.50 -61.23
CA ARG A 55 -20.64 -47.63 -62.12
C ARG A 55 -21.71 -48.63 -61.66
N SER A 56 -22.87 -48.59 -62.35
CA SER A 56 -23.75 -49.76 -62.51
C SER A 56 -24.17 -49.93 -63.97
N ARG A 57 -24.15 -51.18 -64.42
CA ARG A 57 -24.44 -51.68 -65.77
C ARG A 57 -25.79 -52.39 -65.79
N ARG A 58 -26.52 -52.16 -66.89
CA ARG A 58 -27.29 -53.11 -67.74
C ARG A 58 -28.53 -53.85 -67.19
N ARG A 59 -29.63 -53.71 -67.96
CA ARG A 59 -30.39 -54.75 -68.71
C ARG A 59 -30.98 -54.04 -69.96
N ARG A 60 -30.93 -54.48 -71.23
CA ARG A 60 -31.02 -55.73 -72.03
C ARG A 60 -32.47 -56.08 -72.46
N GLY A 61 -32.64 -56.12 -73.79
CA GLY A 61 -33.79 -56.60 -74.59
C GLY A 61 -34.14 -55.54 -75.64
N GLY A 62 -34.19 -55.75 -76.96
CA GLY A 62 -34.26 -56.95 -77.80
C GLY A 62 -35.19 -56.63 -78.99
N ASP A 63 -34.93 -57.23 -80.15
CA ASP A 63 -35.63 -57.17 -81.46
C ASP A 63 -35.34 -55.95 -82.36
N ASP A 64 -35.29 -56.03 -83.69
CA ASP A 64 -34.80 -56.99 -84.71
C ASP A 64 -35.23 -56.37 -86.06
N ARG A 65 -34.62 -56.84 -87.17
CA ARG A 65 -34.96 -56.60 -88.60
C ARG A 65 -34.27 -55.43 -89.29
N GLU A 66 -33.83 -55.51 -90.55
CA GLU A 66 -33.49 -56.58 -91.50
C GLU A 66 -32.94 -55.82 -92.73
N ALA A 67 -31.89 -56.33 -93.37
CA ALA A 67 -31.44 -55.85 -94.69
C ALA A 67 -32.40 -56.36 -95.78
N PRO A 68 -32.30 -55.85 -97.03
CA PRO A 68 -31.65 -56.70 -98.03
C PRO A 68 -30.81 -55.96 -99.08
N ALA A 69 -29.97 -56.75 -99.74
CA ALA A 69 -29.20 -56.43 -100.94
C ALA A 69 -29.64 -57.40 -102.07
N GLU A 70 -29.57 -56.96 -103.33
CA GLU A 70 -29.36 -57.74 -104.58
C GLU A 70 -29.35 -56.73 -105.78
N GLU A 71 -28.27 -56.58 -106.57
CA GLU A 71 -27.91 -57.25 -107.85
C GLU A 71 -28.83 -56.87 -109.04
N THR A 72 -28.48 -56.68 -110.34
CA THR A 72 -27.27 -56.54 -111.21
C THR A 72 -27.77 -56.16 -112.64
N SER A 73 -26.98 -55.47 -113.47
CA SER A 73 -26.79 -55.59 -114.96
C SER A 73 -26.06 -54.33 -115.49
N GLN A 74 -24.80 -54.40 -115.98
CA GLN A 74 -24.35 -54.58 -117.39
C GLN A 74 -25.02 -53.57 -118.36
N GLU A 75 -24.35 -52.70 -119.14
CA GLU A 75 -23.13 -52.73 -119.99
C GLU A 75 -22.53 -51.28 -119.99
N ASP A 76 -21.23 -50.94 -120.05
CA ASP A 76 -20.27 -50.96 -121.17
C ASP A 76 -18.96 -50.22 -120.77
N ASP A 77 -17.89 -50.44 -121.56
CA ASP A 77 -16.68 -49.62 -121.77
C ASP A 77 -15.47 -49.66 -120.79
N ALA A 78 -14.51 -50.52 -121.16
CA ALA A 78 -13.23 -50.79 -120.52
C ALA A 78 -12.11 -49.73 -120.76
N ALA A 79 -12.37 -48.44 -120.52
CA ALA A 79 -11.35 -47.39 -120.66
C ALA A 79 -11.27 -46.33 -119.53
N ALA A 80 -12.12 -46.41 -118.49
CA ALA A 80 -12.26 -45.37 -117.45
C ALA A 80 -11.84 -45.78 -116.02
N ALA A 81 -11.06 -46.85 -115.86
CA ALA A 81 -10.66 -47.41 -114.55
C ALA A 81 -9.32 -46.88 -114.01
N GLU A 82 -8.51 -46.18 -114.82
CA GLU A 82 -7.19 -45.68 -114.42
C GLU A 82 -7.22 -44.25 -113.87
N GLU A 83 -8.25 -43.45 -114.20
CA GLU A 83 -8.37 -42.04 -113.79
C GLU A 83 -9.06 -41.85 -112.42
N ARG A 84 -9.89 -42.81 -111.99
CA ARG A 84 -10.56 -42.78 -110.67
C ARG A 84 -9.64 -43.11 -109.50
N ARG A 85 -8.63 -43.97 -109.72
CA ARG A 85 -7.62 -44.31 -108.70
C ARG A 85 -6.69 -43.14 -108.38
N ARG A 86 -6.38 -42.27 -109.35
CA ARG A 86 -5.58 -41.07 -109.12
C ARG A 86 -6.34 -39.99 -108.35
N LYS A 87 -7.64 -39.83 -108.58
CA LYS A 87 -8.48 -38.91 -107.79
C LYS A 87 -8.72 -39.40 -106.36
N GLU A 88 -8.90 -40.70 -106.14
CA GLU A 88 -9.00 -41.25 -104.78
C GLU A 88 -7.67 -41.15 -104.00
N GLU A 89 -6.51 -41.26 -104.67
CA GLU A 89 -5.21 -40.99 -104.04
C GLU A 89 -4.99 -39.50 -103.72
N GLU A 90 -5.40 -38.57 -104.59
CA GLU A 90 -5.34 -37.13 -104.33
C GLU A 90 -6.28 -36.69 -103.21
N ASP A 91 -7.52 -37.20 -103.17
CA ASP A 91 -8.49 -36.89 -102.12
C ASP A 91 -8.10 -37.54 -100.77
N ALA A 92 -7.48 -38.72 -100.78
CA ALA A 92 -6.90 -39.33 -99.58
C ALA A 92 -5.65 -38.58 -99.07
N ALA A 93 -4.81 -38.08 -99.97
CA ALA A 93 -3.66 -37.24 -99.62
C ALA A 93 -4.11 -35.87 -99.08
N ALA A 94 -5.16 -35.27 -99.64
CA ALA A 94 -5.75 -34.03 -99.13
C ALA A 94 -6.42 -34.22 -97.76
N ALA A 95 -7.08 -35.35 -97.52
CA ALA A 95 -7.65 -35.69 -96.22
C ALA A 95 -6.58 -35.96 -95.15
N ALA A 96 -5.45 -36.60 -95.51
CA ALA A 96 -4.31 -36.80 -94.63
C ALA A 96 -3.62 -35.46 -94.28
N ALA A 97 -3.45 -34.57 -95.26
CA ALA A 97 -2.89 -33.22 -95.03
C ALA A 97 -3.82 -32.34 -94.17
N ALA A 98 -5.14 -32.45 -94.33
CA ALA A 98 -6.11 -31.76 -93.49
C ALA A 98 -6.13 -32.30 -92.04
N ALA A 99 -5.97 -33.61 -91.85
CA ALA A 99 -5.85 -34.22 -90.53
C ALA A 99 -4.54 -33.83 -89.83
N GLU A 100 -3.42 -33.74 -90.57
CA GLU A 100 -2.13 -33.29 -90.05
C GLU A 100 -2.15 -31.80 -89.68
N ALA A 101 -2.80 -30.96 -90.49
CA ALA A 101 -3.01 -29.55 -90.17
C ALA A 101 -3.91 -29.34 -88.95
N ALA A 102 -4.98 -30.14 -88.80
CA ALA A 102 -5.85 -30.10 -87.62
C ALA A 102 -5.12 -30.56 -86.34
N ALA A 103 -4.28 -31.59 -86.42
CA ALA A 103 -3.45 -32.04 -85.31
C ALA A 103 -2.42 -30.97 -84.89
N ALA A 104 -1.80 -30.28 -85.85
CA ALA A 104 -0.86 -29.20 -85.60
C ALA A 104 -1.53 -27.95 -84.97
N GLU A 105 -2.77 -27.63 -85.35
CA GLU A 105 -3.54 -26.55 -84.72
C GLU A 105 -3.98 -26.90 -83.29
N GLU A 106 -4.39 -28.15 -83.05
CA GLU A 106 -4.73 -28.63 -81.71
C GLU A 106 -3.52 -28.62 -80.77
N GLU A 107 -2.34 -28.98 -81.26
CA GLU A 107 -1.10 -28.95 -80.49
C GLU A 107 -0.68 -27.51 -80.11
N LYS A 108 -0.82 -26.54 -81.01
CA LYS A 108 -0.59 -25.12 -80.71
C LYS A 108 -1.57 -24.59 -79.65
N ARG A 109 -2.86 -24.94 -79.75
CA ARG A 109 -3.86 -24.59 -78.72
C ARG A 109 -3.55 -25.22 -77.37
N ARG A 110 -2.96 -26.43 -77.34
CA ARG A 110 -2.51 -27.07 -76.10
C ARG A 110 -1.32 -26.32 -75.49
N GLN A 111 -0.34 -25.94 -76.30
CA GLN A 111 0.83 -25.15 -75.86
C GLN A 111 0.42 -23.77 -75.32
N GLU A 112 -0.45 -23.04 -76.02
CA GLU A 112 -0.97 -21.74 -75.56
C GLU A 112 -1.78 -21.86 -74.25
N ASN A 113 -2.60 -22.90 -74.12
CA ASN A 113 -3.33 -23.17 -72.87
C ASN A 113 -2.39 -23.57 -71.72
N GLU A 114 -1.32 -24.30 -72.00
CA GLU A 114 -0.32 -24.66 -71.00
C GLU A 114 0.49 -23.44 -70.54
N GLU A 115 0.87 -22.54 -71.45
CA GLU A 115 1.52 -21.28 -71.11
C GLU A 115 0.61 -20.35 -70.31
N ARG A 116 -0.67 -20.26 -70.67
CA ARG A 116 -1.67 -19.48 -69.91
C ARG A 116 -1.82 -20.03 -68.49
N ARG A 117 -1.83 -21.36 -68.32
CA ARG A 117 -1.84 -22.01 -67.00
C ARG A 117 -0.57 -21.75 -66.20
N LYS A 118 0.60 -21.76 -66.83
CA LYS A 118 1.88 -21.43 -66.17
C LYS A 118 1.91 -19.98 -65.68
N LYS A 119 1.47 -19.03 -66.53
CA LYS A 119 1.37 -17.61 -66.15
C LYS A 119 0.34 -17.36 -65.05
N GLU A 120 -0.83 -18.01 -65.12
CA GLU A 120 -1.84 -17.94 -64.05
C GLU A 120 -1.35 -18.57 -62.73
N ALA A 121 -0.55 -19.63 -62.79
CA ALA A 121 0.07 -20.24 -61.60
C ALA A 121 1.15 -19.34 -60.97
N GLU A 122 2.04 -18.77 -61.79
CA GLU A 122 3.08 -17.83 -61.32
C GLU A 122 2.48 -16.55 -60.73
N GLU A 123 1.40 -16.04 -61.33
CA GLU A 123 0.69 -14.87 -60.78
C GLU A 123 0.00 -15.18 -59.43
N ARG A 124 -0.53 -16.40 -59.27
CA ARG A 124 -1.07 -16.86 -57.99
C ARG A 124 0.02 -16.99 -56.93
N GLU A 125 1.14 -17.62 -57.25
CA GLU A 125 2.29 -17.72 -56.34
C GLU A 125 2.82 -16.34 -55.94
N ARG A 126 2.88 -15.37 -56.86
CA ARG A 126 3.32 -14.01 -56.55
C ARG A 126 2.35 -13.29 -55.61
N ARG A 127 1.04 -13.46 -55.79
CA ARG A 127 0.00 -12.89 -54.91
C ARG A 127 0.03 -13.54 -53.53
N GLU A 128 0.20 -14.86 -53.46
CA GLU A 128 0.34 -15.61 -52.21
C GLU A 128 1.61 -15.19 -51.45
N ALA A 129 2.74 -15.01 -52.15
CA ALA A 129 3.98 -14.51 -51.55
C ALA A 129 3.86 -13.06 -51.04
N GLU A 130 3.18 -12.18 -51.78
CA GLU A 130 2.94 -10.80 -51.35
C GLU A 130 2.00 -10.75 -50.13
N GLU A 131 0.95 -11.59 -50.10
CA GLU A 131 0.05 -11.70 -48.95
C GLU A 131 0.77 -12.29 -47.73
N ALA A 132 1.66 -13.26 -47.92
CA ALA A 132 2.50 -13.80 -46.86
C ALA A 132 3.47 -12.75 -46.30
N GLN A 133 4.09 -11.93 -47.15
CA GLN A 133 4.95 -10.83 -46.70
C GLN A 133 4.17 -9.76 -45.91
N ARG A 134 2.97 -9.40 -46.35
CA ARG A 134 2.09 -8.45 -45.62
C ARG A 134 1.69 -9.00 -44.26
N LYS A 135 1.39 -10.29 -44.15
CA LYS A 135 1.08 -10.95 -42.86
C LYS A 135 2.27 -10.92 -41.90
N ILE A 136 3.48 -11.19 -42.38
CA ILE A 136 4.71 -11.13 -41.57
C ILE A 136 4.98 -9.69 -41.10
N GLU A 137 4.81 -8.69 -41.97
CA GLU A 137 5.02 -7.29 -41.62
C GLU A 137 3.97 -6.79 -40.61
N GLU A 138 2.70 -7.18 -40.78
CA GLU A 138 1.63 -6.86 -39.83
C GLU A 138 1.87 -7.52 -38.46
N GLU A 139 2.32 -8.77 -38.44
CA GLU A 139 2.69 -9.49 -37.22
C GLU A 139 3.90 -8.84 -36.53
N GLN A 140 4.92 -8.40 -37.27
CA GLN A 140 6.07 -7.67 -36.73
C GLN A 140 5.65 -6.32 -36.13
N ARG A 141 4.79 -5.55 -36.82
CA ARG A 141 4.24 -4.29 -36.29
C ARG A 141 3.35 -4.52 -35.08
N ALA A 142 2.58 -5.60 -35.04
CA ALA A 142 1.78 -5.98 -33.88
C ALA A 142 2.67 -6.35 -32.68
N ALA A 143 3.75 -7.11 -32.91
CA ALA A 143 4.73 -7.46 -31.89
C ALA A 143 5.46 -6.23 -31.35
N GLU A 144 5.91 -5.31 -32.21
CA GLU A 144 6.57 -4.06 -31.80
C GLU A 144 5.65 -3.17 -30.95
N ASN A 145 4.38 -3.02 -31.37
CA ASN A 145 3.39 -2.28 -30.59
C ASN A 145 3.06 -2.95 -29.24
N ALA A 146 3.07 -4.29 -29.18
CA ALA A 146 2.89 -5.03 -27.92
C ALA A 146 4.06 -4.81 -26.96
N VAL A 147 5.30 -4.85 -27.45
CA VAL A 147 6.50 -4.56 -26.65
C VAL A 147 6.50 -3.11 -26.15
N ARG A 148 6.14 -2.16 -27.00
CA ARG A 148 6.02 -0.74 -26.62
C ARG A 148 4.97 -0.52 -25.52
N ARG A 149 3.79 -1.15 -25.63
CA ARG A 149 2.76 -1.08 -24.59
C ARG A 149 3.22 -1.69 -23.27
N GLN A 150 3.90 -2.84 -23.32
CA GLN A 150 4.48 -3.46 -22.11
C GLN A 150 5.53 -2.56 -21.45
N ALA A 151 6.39 -1.91 -22.25
CA ALA A 151 7.39 -0.97 -21.74
C ALA A 151 6.75 0.30 -21.13
N GLU A 152 5.72 0.86 -21.77
CA GLU A 152 4.96 2.01 -21.26
C GLU A 152 4.21 1.66 -19.96
N GLU A 153 3.57 0.48 -19.87
CA GLU A 153 2.93 0.00 -18.65
C GLU A 153 3.94 -0.26 -17.51
N GLU A 154 5.13 -0.79 -17.82
CA GLU A 154 6.18 -1.02 -16.83
C GLU A 154 6.77 0.31 -16.33
N GLN A 155 6.95 1.29 -17.21
CA GLN A 155 7.37 2.64 -16.83
C GLN A 155 6.32 3.32 -15.94
N GLN A 156 5.04 3.26 -16.31
CA GLN A 156 3.95 3.80 -15.49
C GLN A 156 3.87 3.13 -14.11
N LYS A 157 4.04 1.80 -14.03
CA LYS A 157 4.09 1.09 -12.75
C LYS A 157 5.27 1.52 -11.89
N LYS A 158 6.46 1.71 -12.48
CA LYS A 158 7.65 2.19 -11.77
C LYS A 158 7.48 3.63 -11.27
N GLU A 159 6.94 4.52 -12.09
CA GLU A 159 6.66 5.91 -11.71
C GLU A 159 5.58 5.99 -10.61
N GLU A 160 4.53 5.18 -10.70
CA GLU A 160 3.49 5.10 -9.68
C GLU A 160 4.04 4.54 -8.36
N GLU A 161 4.89 3.49 -8.41
CA GLU A 161 5.56 2.95 -7.24
C GLU A 161 6.52 3.97 -6.61
N GLU A 162 7.28 4.70 -7.41
CA GLU A 162 8.17 5.76 -6.92
C GLU A 162 7.39 6.92 -6.30
N ARG A 163 6.28 7.32 -6.90
CA ARG A 163 5.38 8.34 -6.36
C ARG A 163 4.76 7.88 -5.03
N LYS A 164 4.31 6.63 -4.93
CA LYS A 164 3.82 6.03 -3.68
C LYS A 164 4.91 5.97 -2.61
N LYS A 165 6.16 5.65 -2.98
CA LYS A 165 7.30 5.66 -2.05
C LYS A 165 7.60 7.07 -1.54
N ARG A 166 7.64 8.08 -2.42
CA ARG A 166 7.86 9.48 -2.05
C ARG A 166 6.74 10.02 -1.15
N GLU A 167 5.49 9.72 -1.48
CA GLU A 167 4.32 10.10 -0.66
C GLU A 167 4.35 9.42 0.72
N ALA A 168 4.71 8.13 0.76
CA ALA A 168 4.87 7.40 2.03
C ALA A 168 6.04 7.95 2.87
N GLU A 169 7.14 8.34 2.25
CA GLU A 169 8.28 8.96 2.94
C GLU A 169 7.92 10.35 3.47
N GLU A 170 7.24 11.19 2.69
CA GLU A 170 6.73 12.48 3.17
C GLU A 170 5.74 12.31 4.33
N ARG A 171 4.83 11.34 4.24
CA ARG A 171 3.88 11.05 5.32
C ARG A 171 4.61 10.60 6.58
N ARG A 172 5.64 9.77 6.47
CA ARG A 172 6.50 9.38 7.60
C ARG A 172 7.25 10.58 8.21
N LYS A 173 7.80 11.47 7.39
CA LYS A 173 8.46 12.70 7.85
C LYS A 173 7.49 13.61 8.60
N ARG A 174 6.29 13.84 8.06
CA ARG A 174 5.24 14.62 8.73
C ARG A 174 4.80 13.99 10.06
N GLU A 175 4.61 12.67 10.09
CA GLU A 175 4.29 11.94 11.33
C GLU A 175 5.43 12.00 12.36
N GLU A 176 6.69 11.97 11.92
CA GLU A 176 7.86 12.11 12.79
C GLU A 176 8.00 13.52 13.35
N GLU A 177 7.84 14.55 12.51
CA GLU A 177 7.81 15.96 12.92
C GLU A 177 6.67 16.25 13.92
N GLU A 178 5.47 15.72 13.68
CA GLU A 178 4.34 15.86 14.59
C GLU A 178 4.60 15.17 15.94
N ARG A 179 5.25 13.99 15.92
CA ARG A 179 5.65 13.28 17.14
C ARG A 179 6.71 14.05 17.91
N GLU A 180 7.72 14.59 17.23
CA GLU A 180 8.77 15.40 17.86
C GLU A 180 8.17 16.68 18.46
N GLU A 181 7.26 17.35 17.75
CA GLU A 181 6.57 18.53 18.25
C GLU A 181 5.70 18.21 19.48
N ALA A 182 4.96 17.10 19.44
CA ALA A 182 4.16 16.62 20.56
C ALA A 182 5.04 16.26 21.77
N GLU A 183 6.21 15.66 21.55
CA GLU A 183 7.16 15.37 22.62
C GLU A 183 7.77 16.65 23.20
N ARG A 184 8.14 17.61 22.37
CA ARG A 184 8.64 18.92 22.79
C ARG A 184 7.60 19.66 23.62
N LYS A 185 6.34 19.67 23.19
CA LYS A 185 5.21 20.25 23.94
C LYS A 185 5.03 19.56 25.29
N LYS A 186 5.00 18.23 25.34
CA LYS A 186 4.91 17.47 26.60
C LYS A 186 6.05 17.78 27.57
N ARG A 187 7.30 17.85 27.08
CA ARG A 187 8.47 18.21 27.91
C ARG A 187 8.38 19.65 28.43
N GLN A 188 7.89 20.59 27.60
CA GLN A 188 7.68 21.97 28.02
C GLN A 188 6.57 22.05 29.10
N GLU A 189 5.45 21.37 28.89
CA GLU A 189 4.36 21.31 29.86
C GLU A 189 4.81 20.67 31.18
N GLU A 190 5.52 19.55 31.14
CA GLU A 190 6.06 18.89 32.34
C GLU A 190 6.99 19.82 33.12
N LYS A 191 7.86 20.55 32.42
CA LYS A 191 8.73 21.55 33.04
C LYS A 191 7.94 22.67 33.70
N LEU A 192 6.91 23.19 33.04
CA LEU A 192 6.05 24.24 33.59
C LEU A 192 5.24 23.74 34.79
N ILE A 193 4.71 22.52 34.74
CA ILE A 193 4.00 21.89 35.85
C ILE A 193 4.93 21.71 37.05
N MET A 194 6.16 21.23 36.83
CA MET A 194 7.14 21.06 37.90
C MET A 194 7.59 22.39 38.50
N GLN A 195 7.80 23.42 37.67
CA GLN A 195 8.13 24.77 38.13
C GLN A 195 6.99 25.35 38.97
N LYS A 196 5.75 25.27 38.49
CA LYS A 196 4.57 25.73 39.21
C LYS A 196 4.37 24.96 40.52
N ALA A 197 4.50 23.63 40.51
CA ALA A 197 4.39 22.82 41.72
C ALA A 197 5.47 23.17 42.76
N ALA A 198 6.69 23.48 42.32
CA ALA A 198 7.75 23.94 43.21
C ALA A 198 7.47 25.33 43.81
N GLU A 199 6.94 26.25 43.01
CA GLU A 199 6.51 27.57 43.46
C GLU A 199 5.34 27.48 44.45
N ASP A 200 4.32 26.67 44.14
CA ASP A 200 3.16 26.44 44.99
C ASP A 200 3.57 25.81 46.32
N LEU A 201 4.48 24.83 46.32
CA LEU A 201 5.04 24.24 47.54
C LEU A 201 5.76 25.29 48.41
N LYS A 202 6.52 26.19 47.79
CA LYS A 202 7.22 27.27 48.49
C LYS A 202 6.24 28.31 49.04
N ASN A 203 5.22 28.66 48.28
CA ASN A 203 4.19 29.61 48.69
C ASN A 203 3.33 29.04 49.82
N GLU A 204 2.95 27.76 49.76
CA GLU A 204 2.24 27.08 50.84
C GLU A 204 3.10 27.03 52.11
N ALA A 205 4.39 26.71 52.00
CA ALA A 205 5.30 26.72 53.14
C ALA A 205 5.40 28.11 53.79
N LYS A 206 5.48 29.17 52.99
CA LYS A 206 5.44 30.56 53.49
C LYS A 206 4.11 30.88 54.15
N ARG A 207 2.98 30.58 53.51
CA ARG A 207 1.65 30.83 54.07
C ARG A 207 1.46 30.11 55.40
N LYS A 208 1.87 28.85 55.50
CA LYS A 208 1.84 28.07 56.73
C LYS A 208 2.77 28.62 57.81
N ALA A 209 3.93 29.16 57.44
CA ALA A 209 4.83 29.83 58.38
C ALA A 209 4.22 31.15 58.90
N GLU A 210 3.66 31.97 58.02
CA GLU A 210 2.96 33.21 58.38
C GLU A 210 1.72 32.94 59.25
N GLU A 211 0.91 31.93 58.91
CA GLU A 211 -0.23 31.49 59.73
C GLU A 211 0.23 31.02 61.10
N LYS A 212 1.35 30.26 61.17
CA LYS A 212 1.95 29.84 62.44
C LYS A 212 2.42 31.03 63.25
N GLU A 213 3.09 32.00 62.65
CA GLU A 213 3.53 33.23 63.34
C GLU A 213 2.35 34.04 63.84
N ARG A 214 1.30 34.22 63.02
CA ARG A 214 0.05 34.89 63.42
C ARG A 214 -0.61 34.19 64.61
N PHE A 215 -0.71 32.86 64.56
CA PHE A 215 -1.30 32.06 65.65
C PHE A 215 -0.47 32.16 66.94
N ILE A 216 0.86 32.16 66.85
CA ILE A 216 1.74 32.33 68.01
C ILE A 216 1.57 33.73 68.60
N CYS A 217 1.55 34.77 67.78
CA CYS A 217 1.34 36.15 68.23
C CYS A 217 -0.03 36.35 68.89
N GLU A 218 -1.07 35.66 68.43
CA GLU A 218 -2.40 35.70 69.04
C GLU A 218 -2.44 34.95 70.39
N ARG A 219 -1.78 33.79 70.49
CA ARG A 219 -1.85 32.92 71.67
C ARG A 219 -0.85 33.30 72.77
N VAL A 220 0.27 33.91 72.38
CA VAL A 220 1.35 34.36 73.27
C VAL A 220 1.47 35.88 73.17
N GLU A 221 0.80 36.56 74.10
CA GLU A 221 0.94 38.00 74.25
C GLU A 221 2.39 38.36 74.63
N PRO A 222 2.96 39.45 74.07
CA PRO A 222 4.28 39.94 74.47
C PRO A 222 4.34 40.24 75.97
N LEU A 223 5.36 39.71 76.63
CA LEU A 223 5.59 39.92 78.06
C LEU A 223 6.10 41.35 78.33
N ILE A 224 5.26 42.17 78.94
CA ILE A 224 5.63 43.51 79.41
C ILE A 224 5.98 43.42 80.88
N THR A 225 7.27 43.48 81.21
CA THR A 225 7.77 43.44 82.59
C THR A 225 8.08 44.83 83.15
N GLU A 226 8.12 45.85 82.31
CA GLU A 226 8.48 47.22 82.67
C GLU A 226 7.36 47.89 83.48
N GLY A 227 7.70 48.42 84.65
CA GLY A 227 6.76 49.17 85.51
C GLY A 227 5.93 48.33 86.51
N LEU A 228 6.16 47.02 86.61
CA LEU A 228 5.50 46.16 87.59
C LEU A 228 6.22 46.17 88.95
N ASN A 229 5.44 46.18 90.04
CA ASN A 229 5.95 46.05 91.41
C ASN A 229 6.28 44.57 91.74
N GLU A 230 7.08 44.32 92.78
CA GLU A 230 7.55 42.98 93.17
C GLU A 230 6.41 41.96 93.35
N ALA A 231 5.34 42.36 94.05
CA ALA A 231 4.16 41.51 94.24
C ALA A 231 3.46 41.18 92.90
N GLN A 232 3.38 42.14 91.98
CA GLN A 232 2.77 41.94 90.66
C GLN A 232 3.63 41.04 89.77
N LEU A 233 4.95 41.11 89.89
CA LEU A 233 5.89 40.20 89.22
C LEU A 233 5.73 38.77 89.73
N GLN A 234 5.62 38.57 91.05
CA GLN A 234 5.39 37.24 91.63
C GLN A 234 4.08 36.61 91.16
N ASP A 235 3.01 37.41 91.08
CA ASP A 235 1.71 36.93 90.58
C ASP A 235 1.74 36.63 89.08
N LEU A 236 2.46 37.41 88.27
CA LEU A 236 2.69 37.13 86.86
C LEU A 236 3.41 35.79 86.65
N VAL A 237 4.47 35.53 87.42
CA VAL A 237 5.21 34.26 87.37
C VAL A 237 4.31 33.07 87.71
N LYS A 238 3.47 33.17 88.74
CA LYS A 238 2.52 32.10 89.10
C LYS A 238 1.51 31.84 87.99
N LYS A 239 0.98 32.90 87.35
CA LYS A 239 0.04 32.79 86.22
C LYS A 239 0.68 32.13 85.01
N LEU A 240 1.92 32.53 84.66
CA LEU A 240 2.66 31.92 83.56
C LEU A 240 2.94 30.44 83.82
N HIS A 241 3.35 30.09 85.04
CA HIS A 241 3.58 28.70 85.43
C HIS A 241 2.32 27.84 85.33
N ALA A 242 1.16 28.35 85.78
CA ALA A 242 -0.12 27.65 85.62
C ALA A 242 -0.48 27.46 84.13
N LYS A 243 -0.34 28.52 83.32
CA LYS A 243 -0.57 28.44 81.86
C LYS A 243 0.38 27.46 81.18
N THR A 244 1.64 27.38 81.60
CA THR A 244 2.60 26.40 81.07
C THR A 244 2.16 24.98 81.37
N ALA A 245 1.71 24.69 82.61
CA ALA A 245 1.23 23.36 82.96
C ALA A 245 0.00 22.92 82.12
N GLU A 246 -0.95 23.83 81.90
CA GLU A 246 -2.10 23.57 81.01
C GLU A 246 -1.66 23.32 79.56
N LEU A 247 -0.73 24.13 79.03
CA LEU A 247 -0.22 23.94 77.67
C LEU A 247 0.58 22.64 77.51
N GLU A 248 1.32 22.20 78.53
CA GLU A 248 2.05 20.93 78.52
C GLU A 248 1.09 19.73 78.44
N GLU A 249 -0.04 19.78 79.14
CA GLU A 249 -1.11 18.78 79.02
C GLU A 249 -1.68 18.73 77.60
N GLU A 250 -2.02 19.89 77.02
CA GLU A 250 -2.53 19.97 75.65
C GLU A 250 -1.51 19.44 74.61
N VAL A 251 -0.22 19.74 74.80
CA VAL A 251 0.86 19.23 73.94
C VAL A 251 0.94 17.71 74.03
N TYR A 252 0.88 17.15 75.24
CA TYR A 252 0.91 15.69 75.43
C TYR A 252 -0.25 15.00 74.72
N ASP A 253 -1.47 15.53 74.84
CA ASP A 253 -2.65 15.02 74.15
C ASP A 253 -2.52 15.09 72.62
N CYS A 254 -1.97 16.18 72.10
CA CYS A 254 -1.70 16.33 70.67
C CYS A 254 -0.63 15.35 70.18
N GLU A 255 0.46 15.20 70.91
CA GLU A 255 1.53 14.23 70.59
C GLU A 255 1.00 12.81 70.59
N PHE A 256 0.16 12.43 71.56
CA PHE A 256 -0.42 11.10 71.60
C PHE A 256 -1.32 10.82 70.38
N LYS A 257 -2.13 11.80 69.97
CA LYS A 257 -2.94 11.72 68.75
C LYS A 257 -2.07 11.57 67.50
N ILE A 258 -1.00 12.37 67.39
CA ILE A 258 -0.05 12.29 66.26
C ILE A 258 0.61 10.90 66.22
N ARG A 259 1.14 10.40 67.34
CA ARG A 259 1.74 9.06 67.42
C ARG A 259 0.76 7.98 66.97
N ARG A 260 -0.49 8.03 67.44
CA ARG A 260 -1.53 7.09 67.00
C ARG A 260 -1.78 7.15 65.49
N GLN A 261 -1.86 8.34 64.93
CA GLN A 261 -2.03 8.54 63.48
C GLN A 261 -0.80 8.05 62.70
N GLU A 262 0.42 8.27 63.19
CA GLU A 262 1.64 7.75 62.58
C GLU A 262 1.66 6.21 62.56
N PHE A 263 1.24 5.56 63.65
CA PHE A 263 1.08 4.12 63.69
C PHE A 263 0.06 3.62 62.66
N GLU A 264 -1.10 4.29 62.55
CA GLU A 264 -2.13 3.94 61.58
C GLU A 264 -1.66 4.15 60.14
N ILE A 265 -0.98 5.26 59.83
CA ILE A 265 -0.39 5.53 58.52
C ILE A 265 0.65 4.46 58.17
N ASN A 266 1.49 4.06 59.13
CA ASN A 266 2.50 3.04 58.90
C ASN A 266 1.86 1.66 58.63
N ASP A 267 0.87 1.26 59.43
CA ASP A 267 0.12 0.02 59.23
C ASP A 267 -0.59 0.01 57.86
N LEU A 268 -1.26 1.11 57.50
CA LEU A 268 -1.88 1.28 56.17
C LEU A 268 -0.83 1.25 55.05
N THR A 269 0.33 1.87 55.25
CA THR A 269 1.43 1.86 54.27
C THR A 269 1.95 0.44 54.04
N ILE A 270 2.11 -0.35 55.11
CA ILE A 270 2.48 -1.77 55.02
C ILE A 270 1.42 -2.55 54.25
N LYS A 271 0.13 -2.40 54.60
CA LYS A 271 -0.99 -3.07 53.90
C LYS A 271 -1.05 -2.70 52.42
N VAL A 272 -0.87 -1.42 52.07
CA VAL A 272 -0.82 -0.97 50.67
C VAL A 272 0.38 -1.59 49.94
N ASN A 273 1.53 -1.69 50.60
CA ASN A 273 2.70 -2.33 49.99
C ASN A 273 2.53 -3.84 49.80
N ASP A 274 1.93 -4.54 50.76
CA ASP A 274 1.66 -5.98 50.66
C ASP A 274 0.63 -6.29 49.57
N THR A 275 -0.42 -5.46 49.45
CA THR A 275 -1.45 -5.59 48.40
C THR A 275 -0.95 -5.19 47.01
N ARG A 276 -0.08 -4.18 46.91
CA ARG A 276 0.62 -3.82 45.66
C ARG A 276 1.68 -4.85 45.26
N GLY A 277 1.93 -5.83 46.13
CA GLY A 277 2.89 -6.91 45.97
C GLY A 277 4.19 -6.61 46.71
N LYS A 278 4.64 -7.58 47.51
CA LYS A 278 5.89 -7.60 48.32
C LYS A 278 7.21 -7.43 47.53
N PHE A 279 7.09 -7.13 46.24
CA PHE A 279 8.14 -7.17 45.22
C PHE A 279 8.05 -6.00 44.21
N VAL A 280 7.61 -4.80 44.64
CA VAL A 280 8.15 -3.60 43.99
C VAL A 280 9.60 -3.50 44.44
N LYS A 281 10.48 -4.27 43.81
CA LYS A 281 11.93 -4.23 44.04
C LYS A 281 12.31 -2.76 43.95
N PRO A 282 12.63 -2.06 45.06
CA PRO A 282 13.16 -0.72 44.95
C PRO A 282 14.37 -0.88 44.05
N VAL A 283 14.38 -0.20 42.90
CA VAL A 283 15.53 -0.28 42.00
C VAL A 283 16.69 0.23 42.82
N LEU A 284 17.51 -0.69 43.36
CA LEU A 284 18.66 -0.38 44.17
C LEU A 284 19.63 0.35 43.26
N LYS A 285 19.45 1.66 43.14
CA LYS A 285 20.42 2.53 42.48
C LYS A 285 21.71 2.36 43.28
N LYS A 286 22.82 2.16 42.58
CA LYS A 286 24.15 2.06 43.19
C LYS A 286 24.52 3.43 43.76
N VAL A 287 24.01 3.73 44.96
CA VAL A 287 24.38 4.94 45.70
C VAL A 287 25.78 4.71 46.24
N SER A 288 26.80 5.19 45.50
CA SER A 288 28.15 5.19 46.04
C SER A 288 28.23 6.29 47.11
N LYS A 289 28.77 5.99 48.30
CA LYS A 289 29.00 7.00 49.36
C LYS A 289 29.85 8.19 48.87
N THR A 290 30.59 8.00 47.78
CA THR A 290 31.40 8.98 47.07
C THR A 290 30.60 9.88 46.14
N GLU A 291 29.47 9.43 45.58
CA GLU A 291 28.63 10.23 44.67
C GLU A 291 27.99 11.41 45.39
N ALA A 292 27.60 11.28 46.65
CA ALA A 292 27.12 12.43 47.43
C ALA A 292 28.23 13.48 47.71
N LYS A 293 29.49 13.02 47.85
CA LYS A 293 30.66 13.91 48.01
C LYS A 293 31.07 14.56 46.68
N LEU A 294 30.97 13.81 45.57
CA LEU A 294 31.19 14.30 44.21
C LEU A 294 30.06 15.22 43.76
N ALA A 295 28.80 14.96 44.06
CA ALA A 295 27.66 15.84 43.77
C ALA A 295 27.81 17.20 44.45
N LYS A 296 28.47 17.26 45.62
CA LYS A 296 28.83 18.53 46.29
C LYS A 296 29.94 19.29 45.56
N LEU A 297 30.82 18.59 44.84
CA LEU A 297 31.85 19.15 43.95
C LEU A 297 31.29 19.45 42.54
N GLU A 298 30.34 18.66 42.05
CA GLU A 298 29.65 18.85 40.77
C GLU A 298 28.65 19.98 40.85
N ARG A 299 27.93 20.19 41.97
CA ARG A 299 27.13 21.42 42.15
C ARG A 299 27.98 22.68 42.04
N LYS A 300 29.25 22.64 42.46
CA LYS A 300 30.22 23.72 42.28
C LYS A 300 30.77 23.83 40.84
N LYS A 301 30.73 22.76 40.04
CA LYS A 301 31.19 22.75 38.63
C LYS A 301 30.06 22.94 37.61
N ALA A 302 28.85 22.51 37.94
CA ALA A 302 27.63 22.58 37.13
C ALA A 302 26.97 23.96 37.22
N GLU A 303 27.47 24.84 38.09
CA GLU A 303 26.91 26.18 38.23
C GLU A 303 27.12 27.04 36.98
N ASN A 304 28.01 26.68 36.05
CA ASN A 304 27.95 27.03 34.63
C ASN A 304 29.10 26.34 33.88
N PHE A 305 28.81 25.42 32.95
CA PHE A 305 29.80 24.92 31.97
C PHE A 305 30.05 25.92 30.83
N ARG A 306 29.19 26.94 30.69
CA ARG A 306 29.34 28.02 29.69
C ARG A 306 30.69 28.75 29.70
N PRO A 307 31.26 29.19 30.84
CA PRO A 307 32.55 29.89 30.86
C PRO A 307 33.76 29.00 30.55
N THR A 308 33.61 27.67 30.53
CA THR A 308 34.71 26.74 30.16
C THR A 308 34.64 26.30 28.70
N LEU A 309 33.60 26.68 27.97
CA LEU A 309 33.51 26.49 26.52
C LEU A 309 34.17 27.70 25.83
N LYS A 310 35.19 27.44 25.00
CA LYS A 310 35.75 28.48 24.13
C LYS A 310 34.69 28.87 23.10
N SER A 311 34.11 30.06 23.23
CA SER A 311 33.29 30.70 22.20
C SER A 311 34.21 31.18 21.07
N THR A 312 34.08 30.62 19.87
CA THR A 312 34.85 31.03 18.67
C THR A 312 34.37 32.37 18.08
N HIS A 313 33.45 33.06 18.73
CA HIS A 313 32.81 34.27 18.20
C HIS A 313 33.34 35.59 18.79
N GLU A 314 34.13 35.55 19.87
CA GLU A 314 34.79 36.74 20.43
C GLU A 314 36.20 36.95 19.87
N SER A 315 36.87 35.90 19.40
CA SER A 315 38.23 36.01 18.81
C SER A 315 38.27 36.60 17.41
N GLN A 316 37.14 36.72 16.71
CA GLN A 316 37.09 37.30 15.37
C GLN A 316 36.80 38.81 15.35
N LYS A 317 36.42 39.42 16.49
CA LYS A 317 36.02 40.84 16.50
C LYS A 317 37.15 41.81 16.84
N GLU A 318 38.30 41.33 17.28
CA GLU A 318 39.46 42.18 17.62
C GLU A 318 40.51 42.27 16.50
N GLU A 319 40.48 41.42 15.47
CA GLU A 319 41.48 41.46 14.38
C GLU A 319 41.06 42.29 13.15
N ASP A 320 39.76 42.57 12.94
CA ASP A 320 39.28 43.33 11.77
C ASP A 320 39.23 44.86 11.98
N GLY A 321 39.68 45.37 13.14
CA GLY A 321 39.66 46.81 13.48
C GLY A 321 40.99 47.56 13.33
N ALA A 322 42.06 46.91 12.87
CA ALA A 322 43.41 47.47 12.81
C ALA A 322 43.94 47.71 11.37
N ALA A 323 43.05 47.71 10.37
CA ALA A 323 43.40 47.90 8.97
C ALA A 323 42.51 48.96 8.27
N GLU A 324 42.50 50.18 8.80
CA GLU A 324 42.19 51.38 8.02
C GLU A 324 43.00 52.55 8.62
N GLU A 325 44.16 52.82 8.00
CA GLU A 325 44.87 54.11 8.03
C GLU A 325 44.71 54.75 6.65
#